data_AF-A0A954JY02-F1
#
_entry.id   AF-A0A954JY02-F1
#
_cell.length_a   1.000
_cell.length_b   1.000
_cell.length_c   1.000
_cell.angle_alpha   90.00
_cell.angle_beta   90.00
_cell.angle_gamma   90.00
#
_symmetry.space_group_name_H-M   'P 1'
#
loop_
_entity.id
_entity.type
_entity.pdbx_description
1 polymer ?
#
loop_
_entity_poly.entity_id
_entity_poly.type
_entity_poly.pdbx_seq_one_letter_code
_entity_poly.pdbx_strand_id
1 'polypeptide(L)'
;MFQITWRDAAAWRQQAGDQHLPAPPADPAVSAAGLLCWEEHCVECSMPQCYATCALYVARRDGKCARFAYGILPNREVQGLFSFGADITFRRWAKLQTAWPQELALLDTRMLRAQTSLLDRTETMISGMAELLNRWSPKRRLNGAFTQARRTLLKQQSRWLARRSLQPHAFFIKCYSPEPTAFRIQIELVTDVPVFRASLQIVPGWNEHYLDAAELIALAAGKPGLLRLSIENDREVRIVFTWLDFVRLRDGLTSVSQFNRKPAAITADSGGPRPASKIKCVAWDLDNTLWRGVIGDAGESGVDPDSNMLELVQRLDERGILQTIVSKNHHDTAWPKIEQLGLADYFLYPAIHWGPKSRSVQQIADELNINVDTFAVIDDSPFERHEITNLLPQVRVFDPAQGLSILEDQAFDVPVSDESRTRRLKYLTDARRKRVHQSWRGDYAEFLKSCHIVLQIRHPQPTDHSRCIELLQRSNQFNLSGRSYEAHDFHGLLNSAQHDCFCFEVGDDFGGYGIVGFAAFEAAEDGPQLVDFVLSCRVAQKMIEATFLKWYALRQQRQNQQQLRARLRVTSRNAPLREVLDQLGFVCLTSEADRQLLELRFESEIIVPDVIRVDDQACAVDFSERVAA
;
A
#
# COMPACT_ATOMS: atom_id res chain seq x y z
N MET A 1 0.64 26.16 -11.63
CA MET A 1 1.14 26.31 -13.03
C MET A 1 1.92 25.07 -13.43
N PHE A 2 2.07 24.85 -14.73
CA PHE A 2 2.85 23.73 -15.28
C PHE A 2 3.91 24.22 -16.25
N GLN A 3 5.04 23.53 -16.31
CA GLN A 3 6.10 23.81 -17.29
C GLN A 3 5.74 23.21 -18.65
N ILE A 4 5.11 24.02 -19.51
CA ILE A 4 4.64 23.61 -20.84
C ILE A 4 5.66 23.87 -21.97
N THR A 5 6.87 24.37 -21.63
CA THR A 5 7.96 24.72 -22.56
C THR A 5 8.41 23.62 -23.53
N TRP A 6 8.21 22.35 -23.17
CA TRP A 6 8.44 21.21 -24.05
C TRP A 6 7.21 20.32 -23.98
N ARG A 7 6.53 20.24 -25.13
CA ARG A 7 5.34 19.43 -25.34
C ARG A 7 5.36 18.91 -26.76
N ASP A 8 4.89 17.69 -26.97
CA ASP A 8 4.79 17.08 -28.29
C ASP A 8 3.31 16.84 -28.66
N ALA A 9 2.71 17.84 -29.31
CA ALA A 9 1.31 17.77 -29.71
C ALA A 9 1.05 16.67 -30.77
N ALA A 10 2.05 16.27 -31.55
CA ALA A 10 1.89 15.19 -32.53
C ALA A 10 1.84 13.83 -31.81
N ALA A 11 2.77 13.60 -30.87
CA ALA A 11 2.75 12.39 -30.03
C ALA A 11 1.47 12.30 -29.19
N TRP A 12 0.98 13.42 -28.65
CA TRP A 12 -0.31 13.44 -27.95
C TRP A 12 -1.47 13.06 -28.87
N ARG A 13 -1.56 13.60 -30.09
CA ARG A 13 -2.64 13.21 -31.03
C ARG A 13 -2.65 11.71 -31.33
N GLN A 14 -1.48 11.11 -31.46
CA GLN A 14 -1.34 9.67 -31.73
C GLN A 14 -1.73 8.79 -30.53
N GLN A 15 -1.47 9.23 -29.30
CA GLN A 15 -1.67 8.42 -28.10
C GLN A 15 -3.00 8.69 -27.37
N ALA A 16 -3.54 9.91 -27.51
CA ALA A 16 -4.48 10.47 -26.56
C ALA A 16 -5.49 11.48 -27.16
N GLY A 17 -5.18 12.06 -28.32
CA GLY A 17 -5.91 13.23 -28.84
C GLY A 17 -7.31 12.97 -29.39
N ASP A 18 -7.66 11.72 -29.69
CA ASP A 18 -9.00 11.35 -30.17
C ASP A 18 -9.94 10.93 -29.02
N GLN A 19 -9.44 10.83 -27.79
CA GLN A 19 -10.26 10.47 -26.62
C GLN A 19 -10.95 11.71 -26.04
N HIS A 20 -12.26 11.82 -26.27
CA HIS A 20 -13.08 12.87 -25.68
C HIS A 20 -13.18 12.71 -24.16
N LEU A 21 -12.89 13.78 -23.42
CA LEU A 21 -12.98 13.79 -21.96
C LEU A 21 -14.36 14.31 -21.50
N PRO A 22 -15.00 13.67 -20.51
CA PRO A 22 -16.25 14.18 -19.95
C PRO A 22 -16.00 15.53 -19.26
N ALA A 23 -17.01 16.39 -19.24
CA ALA A 23 -16.93 17.67 -18.55
C ALA A 23 -16.58 17.48 -17.06
N PRO A 24 -15.72 18.34 -16.48
CA PRO A 24 -15.38 18.26 -15.07
C PRO A 24 -16.62 18.52 -14.19
N PRO A 25 -16.77 17.80 -13.06
CA PRO A 25 -17.72 18.16 -12.02
C PRO A 25 -17.49 19.61 -11.57
N ALA A 26 -18.50 20.25 -10.99
CA ALA A 26 -18.38 21.61 -10.49
C ALA A 26 -17.21 21.72 -9.48
N ASP A 27 -16.42 22.78 -9.60
CA ASP A 27 -15.33 23.03 -8.66
C ASP A 27 -15.87 23.48 -7.29
N PRO A 28 -15.19 23.13 -6.20
CA PRO A 28 -15.50 23.70 -4.89
C PRO A 28 -15.33 25.22 -4.93
N ALA A 29 -15.98 25.93 -4.00
CA ALA A 29 -15.94 27.39 -3.93
C ALA A 29 -14.56 27.90 -3.48
N VAL A 30 -13.56 27.84 -4.36
CA VAL A 30 -12.18 28.28 -4.11
C VAL A 30 -12.09 29.81 -4.28
N SER A 31 -11.67 30.49 -3.22
CA SER A 31 -11.45 31.95 -3.21
C SER A 31 -10.03 32.31 -3.67
N ALA A 32 -9.04 31.52 -3.28
CA ALA A 32 -7.65 31.75 -3.64
C ALA A 32 -6.89 30.43 -3.84
N ALA A 33 -5.84 30.45 -4.65
CA ALA A 33 -4.99 29.30 -4.93
C ALA A 33 -3.50 29.67 -4.91
N GLY A 34 -2.65 28.68 -4.70
CA GLY A 34 -1.20 28.82 -4.67
C GLY A 34 -0.60 29.07 -6.06
N LEU A 35 0.66 29.49 -6.06
CA LEU A 35 1.43 29.76 -7.28
C LEU A 35 2.55 28.73 -7.45
N LEU A 36 2.20 27.44 -7.42
CA LEU A 36 3.17 26.37 -7.64
C LEU A 36 3.53 26.24 -9.12
N CYS A 37 4.73 25.73 -9.42
CA CYS A 37 5.18 25.50 -10.80
C CYS A 37 5.66 24.04 -10.92
N TRP A 38 4.79 23.22 -11.49
CA TRP A 38 5.02 21.78 -11.65
C TRP A 38 5.85 21.49 -12.89
N GLU A 39 6.84 20.65 -12.68
CA GLU A 39 7.84 20.29 -13.69
C GLU A 39 7.99 18.77 -13.75
N GLU A 40 8.37 18.31 -14.93
CA GLU A 40 8.74 16.93 -15.20
C GLU A 40 10.10 16.58 -14.60
N HIS A 41 10.17 15.50 -13.83
CA HIS A 41 11.42 14.95 -13.26
C HIS A 41 11.40 13.42 -13.25
N CYS A 42 12.55 12.81 -12.95
CA CYS A 42 12.69 11.38 -12.72
C CYS A 42 12.80 11.09 -11.21
N VAL A 43 12.24 9.98 -10.73
CA VAL A 43 12.42 9.50 -9.35
C VAL A 43 13.91 9.36 -9.04
N GLU A 44 14.63 8.62 -9.89
CA GLU A 44 16.07 8.31 -9.79
C GLU A 44 16.97 9.32 -10.53
N CYS A 45 16.64 10.61 -10.50
CA CYS A 45 17.36 11.61 -11.29
C CYS A 45 18.78 11.86 -10.75
N SER A 46 19.81 11.46 -11.51
CA SER A 46 21.24 11.80 -11.29
C SER A 46 21.82 12.67 -12.42
N MET A 47 21.07 13.69 -12.83
CA MET A 47 21.51 14.62 -13.89
C MET A 47 22.84 15.30 -13.53
N PRO A 48 23.82 15.40 -14.46
CA PRO A 48 23.76 15.00 -15.88
C PRO A 48 24.19 13.55 -16.17
N GLN A 49 24.73 12.81 -15.20
CA GLN A 49 25.23 11.44 -15.40
C GLN A 49 24.19 10.50 -15.99
N CYS A 50 22.92 10.64 -15.56
CA CYS A 50 21.83 9.80 -16.06
C CYS A 50 21.62 9.88 -17.59
N TYR A 51 22.09 10.93 -18.29
CA TYR A 51 21.89 11.06 -19.74
C TYR A 51 22.74 10.08 -20.56
N ALA A 52 23.85 9.58 -19.98
CA ALA A 52 24.73 8.62 -20.66
C ALA A 52 24.51 7.18 -20.20
N THR A 53 24.07 6.98 -18.96
CA THR A 53 24.05 5.66 -18.30
C THR A 53 22.66 5.08 -18.10
N CYS A 54 21.60 5.89 -18.13
CA CYS A 54 20.26 5.42 -17.85
C CYS A 54 19.68 4.70 -19.09
N ALA A 55 19.39 3.40 -18.96
CA ALA A 55 18.73 2.61 -20.00
C ALA A 55 17.33 3.14 -20.37
N LEU A 56 16.70 3.92 -19.47
CA LEU A 56 15.41 4.52 -19.73
C LEU A 56 15.51 5.92 -20.31
N TYR A 57 16.69 6.52 -20.50
CA TYR A 57 16.83 7.91 -20.98
C TYR A 57 16.20 8.08 -22.37
N VAL A 58 15.33 9.09 -22.49
CA VAL A 58 14.76 9.51 -23.77
C VAL A 58 15.04 11.00 -23.93
N ALA A 59 15.74 11.36 -25.00
CA ALA A 59 16.15 12.73 -25.23
C ALA A 59 14.99 13.62 -25.70
N ARG A 60 14.76 14.72 -25.00
CA ARG A 60 13.94 15.85 -25.43
C ARG A 60 14.67 16.65 -26.50
N ARG A 61 13.94 17.55 -27.19
CA ARG A 61 14.53 18.49 -28.17
C ARG A 61 15.62 19.40 -27.57
N ASP A 62 15.57 19.66 -26.26
CA ASP A 62 16.55 20.45 -25.52
C ASP A 62 17.68 19.60 -24.88
N GLY A 63 17.72 18.29 -25.17
CA GLY A 63 18.71 17.33 -24.68
C GLY A 63 18.44 16.82 -23.24
N LYS A 64 17.37 17.26 -22.58
CA LYS A 64 16.99 16.76 -21.25
C LYS A 64 16.23 15.43 -21.36
N CYS A 65 16.03 14.74 -20.24
CA CYS A 65 15.28 13.48 -20.19
C CYS A 65 13.76 13.72 -20.29
N ALA A 66 13.07 12.98 -21.15
CA ALA A 66 11.62 12.92 -21.30
C ALA A 66 11.06 11.78 -20.45
N ARG A 67 10.43 12.09 -19.32
CA ARG A 67 9.69 11.17 -18.43
C ARG A 67 8.18 11.20 -18.63
N PHE A 68 7.66 12.18 -19.34
CA PHE A 68 6.29 12.17 -19.82
C PHE A 68 6.29 11.81 -21.31
N ALA A 69 5.27 11.09 -21.77
CA ALA A 69 5.22 10.61 -23.15
C ALA A 69 5.33 11.76 -24.17
N TYR A 70 4.66 12.87 -23.88
CA TYR A 70 4.56 14.06 -24.73
C TYR A 70 4.74 15.38 -23.94
N GLY A 71 5.37 15.33 -22.76
CA GLY A 71 5.45 16.48 -21.85
C GLY A 71 4.15 16.76 -21.13
N ILE A 72 4.02 17.98 -20.57
CA ILE A 72 2.78 18.44 -19.95
C ILE A 72 1.99 19.21 -21.00
N LEU A 73 0.92 18.62 -21.52
CA LEU A 73 0.15 19.21 -22.60
C LEU A 73 -1.10 19.93 -22.07
N PRO A 74 -1.36 21.19 -22.48
CA PRO A 74 -2.59 21.87 -22.11
C PRO A 74 -3.78 21.36 -22.95
N ASN A 75 -4.64 20.54 -22.34
CA ASN A 75 -5.89 20.09 -22.92
C ASN A 75 -7.01 21.08 -22.58
N ARG A 76 -7.63 21.70 -23.60
CA ARG A 76 -8.62 22.77 -23.44
C ARG A 76 -10.07 22.27 -23.31
N GLU A 77 -10.31 20.98 -23.51
CA GLU A 77 -11.64 20.37 -23.35
C GLU A 77 -12.09 20.36 -21.89
N VAL A 78 -11.13 20.22 -20.98
CA VAL A 78 -11.35 20.26 -19.53
C VAL A 78 -10.61 21.44 -18.93
N GLN A 79 -11.25 22.15 -18.00
CA GLN A 79 -10.71 23.37 -17.38
C GLN A 79 -10.95 23.33 -15.87
N GLY A 80 -10.16 24.07 -15.10
CA GLY A 80 -10.28 24.12 -13.65
C GLY A 80 -9.61 25.37 -13.08
N LEU A 81 -8.49 25.20 -12.40
CA LEU A 81 -7.69 26.35 -11.93
C LEU A 81 -7.25 27.23 -13.10
N PHE A 82 -6.76 26.61 -14.17
CA PHE A 82 -6.32 27.25 -15.41
C PHE A 82 -7.33 27.05 -16.54
N SER A 83 -7.13 27.77 -17.65
CA SER A 83 -7.93 27.66 -18.89
C SER A 83 -7.75 26.33 -19.66
N PHE A 84 -7.07 25.37 -19.05
CA PHE A 84 -6.79 24.04 -19.58
C PHE A 84 -6.53 23.06 -18.42
N GLY A 85 -6.74 21.77 -18.67
CA GLY A 85 -6.24 20.68 -17.85
C GLY A 85 -4.85 20.23 -18.30
N ALA A 86 -3.97 19.93 -17.35
CA ALA A 86 -2.64 19.40 -17.62
C ALA A 86 -2.74 17.90 -17.93
N ASP A 87 -2.68 17.56 -19.21
CA ASP A 87 -2.73 16.20 -19.73
C ASP A 87 -1.32 15.62 -19.78
N ILE A 88 -1.13 14.48 -19.09
CA ILE A 88 0.17 13.88 -18.86
C ILE A 88 0.04 12.36 -18.94
N THR A 89 0.84 11.73 -19.78
CA THR A 89 1.12 10.28 -19.69
C THR A 89 2.47 10.08 -19.03
N PHE A 90 2.46 9.48 -17.85
CA PHE A 90 3.65 9.14 -17.06
C PHE A 90 4.35 7.93 -17.68
N ARG A 91 5.66 8.03 -17.92
CA ARG A 91 6.51 6.88 -18.20
C ARG A 91 7.02 6.28 -16.90
N ARG A 92 7.69 5.13 -16.98
CA ARG A 92 8.41 4.54 -15.83
C ARG A 92 9.34 5.57 -15.15
N TRP A 93 9.30 5.61 -13.82
CA TRP A 93 10.04 6.53 -12.94
C TRP A 93 9.73 8.02 -13.14
N ALA A 94 8.63 8.36 -13.81
CA ALA A 94 8.22 9.74 -13.97
C ALA A 94 7.64 10.30 -12.67
N LYS A 95 7.97 11.57 -12.39
CA LYS A 95 7.34 12.34 -11.31
C LYS A 95 7.06 13.77 -11.75
N LEU A 96 5.98 14.33 -11.23
CA LEU A 96 5.77 15.77 -11.17
C LEU A 96 6.46 16.32 -9.92
N GLN A 97 7.11 17.46 -10.05
CA GLN A 97 7.79 18.10 -8.92
C GLN A 97 7.64 19.63 -8.99
N THR A 98 7.42 20.26 -7.84
CA THR A 98 7.46 21.71 -7.68
C THR A 98 8.34 22.05 -6.48
N ALA A 99 8.89 23.26 -6.48
CA ALA A 99 9.56 23.79 -5.30
C ALA A 99 8.55 24.05 -4.19
N TRP A 100 8.89 23.62 -2.97
CA TRP A 100 8.20 24.02 -1.75
C TRP A 100 8.77 25.36 -1.27
N PRO A 101 7.97 26.43 -1.22
CA PRO A 101 8.44 27.73 -0.74
C PRO A 101 8.47 27.76 0.80
N GLN A 102 9.36 28.58 1.35
CA GLN A 102 9.40 28.85 2.79
C GLN A 102 8.09 29.47 3.32
N GLU A 103 7.42 30.28 2.49
CA GLU A 103 6.09 30.81 2.76
C GLU A 103 5.20 30.58 1.54
N LEU A 104 4.02 29.98 1.76
CA LEU A 104 3.02 29.77 0.71
C LEU A 104 2.21 31.05 0.48
N ALA A 105 2.31 31.60 -0.74
CA ALA A 105 1.51 32.74 -1.15
C ALA A 105 0.26 32.27 -1.92
N LEU A 106 -0.90 32.77 -1.53
CA LEU A 106 -2.16 32.56 -2.22
C LEU A 106 -2.56 33.80 -3.02
N LEU A 107 -3.14 33.59 -4.20
CA LEU A 107 -3.69 34.61 -5.07
C LEU A 107 -5.16 34.34 -5.35
N ASP A 108 -5.95 35.41 -5.47
CA ASP A 108 -7.33 35.31 -5.94
C ASP A 108 -7.38 34.57 -7.28
N THR A 109 -8.33 33.64 -7.41
CA THR A 109 -8.42 32.76 -8.58
C THR A 109 -8.65 33.52 -9.89
N ARG A 110 -9.33 34.68 -9.87
CA ARG A 110 -9.53 35.52 -11.07
C ARG A 110 -8.23 36.17 -11.49
N MET A 111 -7.46 36.69 -10.54
CA MET A 111 -6.14 37.27 -10.82
C MET A 111 -5.17 36.22 -11.35
N LEU A 112 -5.17 35.02 -10.76
CA LEU A 112 -4.29 33.92 -11.15
C LEU A 112 -4.61 33.39 -12.56
N ARG A 113 -5.89 33.29 -12.92
CA ARG A 113 -6.34 32.98 -14.30
C ARG A 113 -5.94 34.07 -15.30
N ALA A 114 -6.05 35.34 -14.93
CA ALA A 114 -5.65 36.45 -15.80
C ALA A 114 -4.12 36.46 -16.05
N GLN A 115 -3.32 36.30 -14.99
CA GLN A 115 -1.85 36.28 -15.09
C GLN A 115 -1.32 35.09 -15.89
N THR A 116 -1.88 33.90 -15.67
CA THR A 116 -1.46 32.71 -16.43
C THR A 116 -1.81 32.82 -17.90
N SER A 117 -2.97 33.37 -18.26
CA SER A 117 -3.32 33.61 -19.67
C SER A 117 -2.32 34.53 -20.41
N LEU A 118 -1.70 35.48 -19.71
CA LEU A 118 -0.70 36.39 -20.25
C LEU A 118 0.69 35.73 -20.35
N LEU A 119 1.05 34.93 -19.34
CA LEU A 119 2.29 34.13 -19.34
C LEU A 119 2.28 33.03 -20.42
N ASP A 120 1.16 32.33 -20.62
CA ASP A 120 1.07 31.28 -21.63
C ASP A 120 1.16 31.84 -23.07
N ARG A 121 0.60 33.04 -23.30
CA ARG A 121 0.72 33.77 -24.57
C ARG A 121 2.17 34.17 -24.86
N THR A 122 2.87 34.70 -23.87
CA THR A 122 4.28 35.08 -24.00
C THR A 122 5.19 33.87 -24.17
N GLU A 123 4.92 32.76 -23.45
CA GLU A 123 5.66 31.50 -23.59
C GLU A 123 5.47 30.86 -24.97
N THR A 124 4.25 30.92 -25.54
CA THR A 124 3.98 30.43 -26.89
C THR A 124 4.72 31.25 -27.95
N MET A 125 4.74 32.59 -27.82
CA MET A 125 5.53 33.46 -28.70
C MET A 125 7.03 33.17 -28.60
N ILE A 126 7.58 33.09 -27.38
CA ILE A 126 9.01 32.87 -27.15
C ILE A 126 9.43 31.48 -27.63
N SER A 127 8.62 30.45 -27.42
CA SER A 127 8.90 29.10 -27.92
C SER A 127 8.92 29.06 -29.45
N GLY A 128 7.98 29.74 -30.12
CA GLY A 128 7.98 29.88 -31.59
C GLY A 128 9.20 30.67 -32.10
N MET A 129 9.58 31.75 -31.42
CA MET A 129 10.81 32.51 -31.73
C MET A 129 12.08 31.67 -31.49
N ALA A 130 12.11 30.86 -30.43
CA ALA A 130 13.22 29.99 -30.10
C ALA A 130 13.39 28.88 -31.14
N GLU A 131 12.30 28.29 -31.65
CA GLU A 131 12.34 27.33 -32.77
C GLU A 131 12.88 27.96 -34.06
N LEU A 132 12.50 29.21 -34.36
CA LEU A 132 13.04 29.98 -35.49
C LEU A 132 14.53 30.31 -35.32
N LEU A 133 14.97 30.68 -34.11
CA LEU A 133 16.36 31.03 -33.79
C LEU A 133 17.29 29.82 -33.66
N ASN A 134 16.76 28.63 -33.32
CA ASN A 134 17.54 27.38 -33.26
C ASN A 134 18.10 26.98 -34.64
N ARG A 135 17.45 27.45 -35.73
CA ARG A 135 17.98 27.33 -37.10
C ARG A 135 19.25 28.16 -37.33
N TRP A 136 19.47 29.24 -36.57
CA TRP A 136 20.54 30.22 -36.80
C TRP A 136 21.63 30.24 -35.71
N SER A 137 21.42 29.59 -34.55
CA SER A 137 22.51 29.32 -33.59
C SER A 137 22.24 28.07 -32.74
N PRO A 138 23.07 27.00 -32.81
CA PRO A 138 22.82 25.75 -32.08
C PRO A 138 23.20 25.79 -30.58
N LYS A 139 23.81 26.89 -30.09
CA LYS A 139 24.40 26.96 -28.73
C LYS A 139 23.73 27.91 -27.74
N ARG A 140 22.65 28.64 -28.09
CA ARG A 140 22.00 29.58 -27.15
C ARG A 140 20.62 29.09 -26.65
N ARG A 141 20.59 28.69 -25.38
CA ARG A 141 19.45 28.20 -24.59
C ARG A 141 18.48 29.33 -24.19
N LEU A 142 17.79 29.95 -25.15
CA LEU A 142 16.76 30.96 -24.86
C LEU A 142 15.65 30.42 -23.95
N ASN A 143 15.18 29.18 -24.19
CA ASN A 143 14.20 28.51 -23.33
C ASN A 143 14.70 28.30 -21.90
N GLY A 144 16.00 28.00 -21.72
CA GLY A 144 16.61 27.82 -20.39
C GLY A 144 16.72 29.13 -19.62
N ALA A 145 17.15 30.21 -20.28
CA ALA A 145 17.24 31.55 -19.69
C ALA A 145 15.84 32.10 -19.34
N PHE A 146 14.85 31.92 -20.22
CA PHE A 146 13.46 32.31 -19.95
C PHE A 146 12.86 31.52 -18.79
N THR A 147 13.07 30.18 -18.74
CA THR A 147 12.61 29.34 -17.64
C THR A 147 13.21 29.81 -16.31
N GLN A 148 14.51 30.14 -16.29
CA GLN A 148 15.18 30.62 -15.09
C GLN A 148 14.73 32.03 -14.66
N ALA A 149 14.52 32.94 -15.63
CA ALA A 149 13.98 34.27 -15.38
C ALA A 149 12.55 34.20 -14.82
N ARG A 150 11.69 33.36 -15.42
CA ARG A 150 10.33 33.09 -14.95
C ARG A 150 10.33 32.52 -13.53
N ARG A 151 11.17 31.51 -13.23
CA ARG A 151 11.31 30.96 -11.87
C ARG A 151 11.72 32.04 -10.86
N THR A 152 12.66 32.90 -11.23
CA THR A 152 13.14 33.98 -10.36
C THR A 152 12.04 35.01 -10.10
N LEU A 153 11.30 35.42 -11.15
CA LEU A 153 10.19 36.36 -11.05
C LEU A 153 9.05 35.81 -10.19
N LEU A 154 8.67 34.54 -10.39
CA LEU A 154 7.66 33.87 -9.57
C LEU A 154 8.07 33.74 -8.11
N LYS A 155 9.34 33.44 -7.83
CA LYS A 155 9.88 33.42 -6.45
C LYS A 155 9.83 34.81 -5.80
N GLN A 156 10.18 35.86 -6.54
CA GLN A 156 10.11 37.24 -6.02
C GLN A 156 8.67 37.68 -5.78
N GLN A 157 7.76 37.36 -6.70
CA GLN A 157 6.34 37.68 -6.60
C GLN A 157 5.68 36.92 -5.45
N SER A 158 5.97 35.63 -5.29
CA SER A 158 5.52 34.80 -4.17
C SER A 158 5.97 35.39 -2.83
N ARG A 159 7.24 35.80 -2.67
CA ARG A 159 7.73 36.46 -1.44
C ARG A 159 7.04 37.81 -1.16
N TRP A 160 6.76 38.59 -2.20
CA TRP A 160 6.07 39.86 -2.04
C TRP A 160 4.60 39.68 -1.65
N LEU A 161 3.93 38.68 -2.23
CA LEU A 161 2.53 38.34 -1.96
C LEU A 161 2.34 37.63 -0.61
N ALA A 162 3.31 36.83 -0.14
CA ALA A 162 3.25 36.15 1.16
C ALA A 162 3.08 37.13 2.34
N ARG A 163 3.49 38.40 2.18
CA ARG A 163 3.27 39.48 3.15
C ARG A 163 1.80 39.86 3.33
N ARG A 164 0.90 39.43 2.43
CA ARG A 164 -0.55 39.58 2.52
C ARG A 164 -1.17 38.22 2.87
N SER A 165 -1.06 37.88 4.16
CA SER A 165 -1.39 36.61 4.80
C SER A 165 -2.81 36.10 4.51
N LEU A 166 -2.95 35.21 3.53
CA LEU A 166 -4.07 34.27 3.44
C LEU A 166 -3.51 32.86 3.65
N GLN A 167 -3.97 32.17 4.69
CA GLN A 167 -3.59 30.78 4.94
C GLN A 167 -4.40 29.84 4.02
N PRO A 168 -3.76 28.83 3.42
CA PRO A 168 -4.46 27.76 2.70
C PRO A 168 -5.21 26.85 3.66
N HIS A 169 -6.31 26.28 3.18
CA HIS A 169 -7.08 25.28 3.92
C HIS A 169 -6.69 23.85 3.54
N ALA A 170 -6.37 23.62 2.25
CA ALA A 170 -6.04 22.30 1.75
C ALA A 170 -5.04 22.37 0.59
N PHE A 171 -4.31 21.28 0.36
CA PHE A 171 -3.73 20.97 -0.94
C PHE A 171 -4.77 20.16 -1.73
N PHE A 172 -5.29 20.74 -2.80
CA PHE A 172 -6.41 20.19 -3.57
C PHE A 172 -5.93 19.57 -4.88
N ILE A 173 -6.33 18.32 -5.07
CA ILE A 173 -6.04 17.53 -6.27
C ILE A 173 -7.37 17.19 -6.92
N LYS A 174 -7.55 17.61 -8.16
CA LYS A 174 -8.67 17.20 -9.01
C LYS A 174 -8.13 16.75 -10.35
N CYS A 175 -8.46 15.52 -10.71
CA CYS A 175 -7.97 14.93 -11.94
C CYS A 175 -8.96 13.95 -12.56
N TYR A 176 -8.78 13.70 -13.84
CA TYR A 176 -9.47 12.66 -14.57
C TYR A 176 -8.47 11.57 -14.96
N SER A 177 -8.87 10.32 -14.74
CA SER A 177 -8.15 9.13 -15.18
C SER A 177 -8.94 8.42 -16.30
N PRO A 178 -8.40 8.33 -17.53
CA PRO A 178 -8.96 7.49 -18.58
C PRO A 178 -8.59 6.00 -18.40
N GLU A 179 -7.78 5.64 -17.40
CA GLU A 179 -7.35 4.25 -17.19
C GLU A 179 -8.53 3.36 -16.80
N PRO A 180 -8.59 2.11 -17.30
CA PRO A 180 -9.70 1.19 -17.00
C PRO A 180 -9.61 0.59 -15.59
N THR A 181 -8.46 0.69 -14.93
CA THR A 181 -8.21 0.11 -13.60
C THR A 181 -7.72 1.19 -12.64
N ALA A 182 -8.05 1.03 -11.36
CA ALA A 182 -7.52 1.91 -10.34
C ALA A 182 -6.00 1.75 -10.18
N PHE A 183 -5.33 2.83 -9.79
CA PHE A 183 -3.91 2.84 -9.44
C PHE A 183 -3.67 3.80 -8.28
N ARG A 184 -2.45 3.87 -7.77
CA ARG A 184 -2.08 4.77 -6.68
C ARG A 184 -1.06 5.79 -7.13
N ILE A 185 -1.24 7.03 -6.66
CA ILE A 185 -0.25 8.09 -6.74
C ILE A 185 0.33 8.34 -5.36
N GLN A 186 1.61 8.66 -5.31
CA GLN A 186 2.32 9.02 -4.09
C GLN A 186 2.63 10.52 -4.10
N ILE A 187 2.16 11.24 -3.08
CA ILE A 187 2.52 12.63 -2.81
C ILE A 187 3.60 12.63 -1.73
N GLU A 188 4.69 13.36 -1.95
CA GLU A 188 5.80 13.46 -1.00
C GLU A 188 6.26 14.91 -0.85
N LEU A 189 6.39 15.37 0.40
CA LEU A 189 7.08 16.62 0.74
C LEU A 189 8.46 16.30 1.28
N VAL A 190 9.48 16.89 0.67
CA VAL A 190 10.88 16.70 1.05
C VAL A 190 11.49 18.06 1.32
N THR A 191 12.04 18.26 2.52
CA THR A 191 12.87 19.42 2.83
C THR A 191 14.33 19.00 2.69
N ASP A 192 15.04 18.82 3.81
CA ASP A 192 16.34 18.14 3.87
C ASP A 192 16.14 16.61 3.80
N VAL A 193 15.02 16.14 4.37
CA VAL A 193 14.57 14.75 4.37
C VAL A 193 13.09 14.68 4.00
N PRO A 194 12.54 13.52 3.61
CA PRO A 194 11.10 13.36 3.44
C PRO A 194 10.38 13.61 4.78
N VAL A 195 9.49 14.62 4.80
CA VAL A 195 8.73 15.02 6.00
C VAL A 195 7.25 14.66 5.91
N PHE A 196 6.74 14.43 4.69
CA PHE A 196 5.38 13.96 4.46
C PHE A 196 5.35 13.00 3.29
N ARG A 197 4.55 11.94 3.40
CA ARG A 197 4.23 11.04 2.30
C ARG A 197 2.82 10.48 2.45
N ALA A 198 2.02 10.59 1.40
CA ALA A 198 0.67 10.04 1.30
C ALA A 198 0.48 9.27 0.00
N SER A 199 -0.25 8.15 0.09
CA SER A 199 -0.69 7.35 -1.05
C SER A 199 -2.17 7.62 -1.31
N LEU A 200 -2.52 7.99 -2.54
CA LEU A 200 -3.88 8.32 -2.96
C LEU A 200 -4.31 7.38 -4.08
N GLN A 201 -5.45 6.74 -3.91
CA GLN A 201 -6.02 5.87 -4.94
C GLN A 201 -6.75 6.72 -5.99
N ILE A 202 -6.37 6.54 -7.25
CA ILE A 202 -7.03 7.11 -8.42
C ILE A 202 -7.85 6.01 -9.07
N VAL A 203 -9.16 6.20 -9.16
CA VAL A 203 -10.08 5.29 -9.85
C VAL A 203 -10.37 5.78 -11.27
N PRO A 204 -10.87 4.91 -12.17
CA PRO A 204 -11.33 5.36 -13.49
C PRO A 204 -12.34 6.51 -13.38
N GLY A 205 -12.17 7.56 -14.18
CA GLY A 205 -13.03 8.75 -14.15
C GLY A 205 -12.49 9.92 -13.32
N TRP A 206 -13.41 10.75 -12.79
CA TRP A 206 -13.07 11.95 -12.02
C TRP A 206 -12.73 11.62 -10.57
N ASN A 207 -11.64 12.20 -10.08
CA ASN A 207 -11.11 12.02 -8.73
C ASN A 207 -10.89 13.38 -8.06
N GLU A 208 -11.21 13.47 -6.77
CA GLU A 208 -10.97 14.63 -5.93
C GLU A 208 -10.34 14.20 -4.60
N HIS A 209 -9.23 14.84 -4.23
CA HIS A 209 -8.53 14.60 -2.97
C HIS A 209 -8.12 15.92 -2.31
N TYR A 210 -8.15 15.92 -0.98
CA TYR A 210 -7.76 17.05 -0.15
C TYR A 210 -6.74 16.56 0.88
N LEU A 211 -5.58 17.21 0.93
CA LEU A 211 -4.61 17.05 2.01
C LEU A 211 -4.64 18.30 2.89
N ASP A 212 -4.45 18.13 4.20
CA ASP A 212 -4.46 19.25 5.14
C ASP A 212 -3.25 20.17 4.88
N ALA A 213 -3.53 21.42 4.54
CA ALA A 213 -2.46 22.38 4.27
C ALA A 213 -1.71 22.81 5.53
N ALA A 214 -2.40 22.90 6.67
CA ALA A 214 -1.78 23.26 7.94
C ALA A 214 -0.81 22.16 8.39
N GLU A 215 -1.19 20.89 8.22
CA GLU A 215 -0.30 19.75 8.47
C GLU A 215 0.96 19.81 7.59
N LEU A 216 0.80 19.97 6.28
CA LEU A 216 1.93 20.06 5.33
C LEU A 216 2.86 21.23 5.66
N ILE A 217 2.30 22.38 6.04
CA ILE A 217 3.06 23.57 6.45
C ILE A 217 3.82 23.31 7.75
N ALA A 218 3.17 22.69 8.74
CA ALA A 218 3.79 22.37 10.02
C ALA A 218 4.96 21.37 9.86
N LEU A 219 4.76 20.32 9.06
CA LEU A 219 5.79 19.30 8.77
C LEU A 219 6.99 19.87 8.02
N ALA A 220 6.78 20.88 7.17
CA ALA A 220 7.87 21.58 6.52
C ALA A 220 8.71 22.44 7.49
N ALA A 221 8.14 22.83 8.64
CA ALA A 221 8.77 23.68 9.65
C ALA A 221 9.41 24.96 9.08
N GLY A 222 8.78 25.56 8.06
CA GLY A 222 9.29 26.76 7.38
C GLY A 222 10.57 26.55 6.56
N LYS A 223 11.00 25.30 6.34
CA LYS A 223 12.15 24.99 5.47
C LYS A 223 11.71 24.95 4.01
N PRO A 224 12.51 25.47 3.06
CA PRO A 224 12.29 25.24 1.64
C PRO A 224 12.49 23.76 1.29
N GLY A 225 11.90 23.32 0.18
CA GLY A 225 11.96 21.91 -0.20
C GLY A 225 11.40 21.62 -1.59
N LEU A 226 10.89 20.41 -1.77
CA LEU A 226 10.28 19.89 -2.98
C LEU A 226 8.98 19.16 -2.62
N LEU A 227 7.90 19.50 -3.31
CA LEU A 227 6.68 18.70 -3.32
C LEU A 227 6.67 17.86 -4.59
N ARG A 228 6.46 16.56 -4.46
CA ARG A 228 6.59 15.55 -5.51
C ARG A 228 5.31 14.74 -5.62
N LEU A 229 4.97 14.34 -6.84
CA LEU A 229 3.89 13.42 -7.18
C LEU A 229 4.44 12.37 -8.14
N SER A 230 4.39 11.10 -7.76
CA SER A 230 4.81 9.96 -8.59
C SER A 230 3.72 8.89 -8.66
N ILE A 231 3.82 8.00 -9.65
CA ILE A 231 2.93 6.83 -9.76
C ILE A 231 3.56 5.67 -8.98
N GLU A 232 2.76 4.95 -8.19
CA GLU A 232 3.24 3.77 -7.47
C GLU A 232 3.44 2.59 -8.43
N ASN A 233 4.36 1.68 -8.05
CA ASN A 233 4.69 0.46 -8.80
C ASN A 233 5.14 0.72 -10.24
N ASP A 234 5.71 1.90 -10.51
CA ASP A 234 6.30 2.24 -11.80
C ASP A 234 5.33 2.14 -13.00
N ARG A 235 4.02 2.18 -12.75
CA ARG A 235 3.01 2.08 -13.81
C ARG A 235 3.06 3.28 -14.76
N GLU A 236 2.91 3.00 -16.06
CA GLU A 236 2.71 4.04 -17.07
C GLU A 236 1.21 4.30 -17.20
N VAL A 237 0.78 5.50 -16.82
CA VAL A 237 -0.65 5.89 -16.78
C VAL A 237 -0.85 7.29 -17.29
N ARG A 238 -2.02 7.56 -17.86
CA ARG A 238 -2.45 8.90 -18.25
C ARG A 238 -3.29 9.54 -17.15
N ILE A 239 -3.03 10.81 -16.85
CA ILE A 239 -3.80 11.61 -15.88
C ILE A 239 -3.97 13.03 -16.44
N VAL A 240 -5.18 13.57 -16.30
CA VAL A 240 -5.49 14.95 -16.68
C VAL A 240 -5.84 15.76 -15.43
N PHE A 241 -4.93 16.64 -14.98
CA PHE A 241 -5.12 17.45 -13.77
C PHE A 241 -5.82 18.77 -14.10
N THR A 242 -6.94 19.05 -13.43
CA THR A 242 -7.60 20.37 -13.46
C THR A 242 -7.25 21.21 -12.23
N TRP A 243 -6.92 20.55 -11.12
CA TRP A 243 -6.37 21.16 -9.90
C TRP A 243 -5.21 20.34 -9.34
N LEU A 244 -4.15 21.03 -8.94
CA LEU A 244 -3.00 20.46 -8.25
C LEU A 244 -2.27 21.60 -7.52
N ASP A 245 -2.93 22.21 -6.53
CA ASP A 245 -2.40 23.38 -5.85
C ASP A 245 -2.96 23.55 -4.43
N PHE A 246 -2.33 24.42 -3.65
CA PHE A 246 -2.88 24.87 -2.37
C PHE A 246 -4.08 25.76 -2.61
N VAL A 247 -5.15 25.60 -1.85
CA VAL A 247 -6.39 26.35 -2.02
C VAL A 247 -6.91 26.90 -0.70
N ARG A 248 -7.55 28.06 -0.79
CA ARG A 248 -8.43 28.61 0.23
C ARG A 248 -9.87 28.51 -0.26
N LEU A 249 -10.72 27.95 0.58
CA LEU A 249 -12.16 27.84 0.33
C LEU A 249 -12.86 29.11 0.82
N ARG A 250 -14.03 29.45 0.26
CA ARG A 250 -14.89 30.54 0.76
C ARG A 250 -15.47 30.20 2.14
N ASP A 251 -15.76 31.23 2.94
CA ASP A 251 -16.25 31.08 4.31
C ASP A 251 -17.54 30.22 4.37
N GLY A 252 -17.55 29.22 5.28
CA GLY A 252 -18.62 28.22 5.42
C GLY A 252 -18.22 26.78 5.08
N LEU A 253 -17.06 26.58 4.43
CA LEU A 253 -16.49 25.28 4.05
C LEU A 253 -15.07 25.13 4.60
N THR A 254 -14.91 25.30 5.91
CA THR A 254 -13.63 25.60 6.57
C THR A 254 -12.85 24.39 7.08
N SER A 255 -13.34 23.17 6.93
CA SER A 255 -12.63 21.97 7.40
C SER A 255 -12.50 20.89 6.33
N VAL A 256 -11.28 20.36 6.16
CA VAL A 256 -10.97 19.17 5.36
C VAL A 256 -11.85 17.97 5.77
N SER A 257 -12.27 17.92 7.04
CA SER A 257 -13.19 16.89 7.55
C SER A 257 -14.58 16.92 6.92
N GLN A 258 -15.02 18.04 6.33
CA GLN A 258 -16.30 18.12 5.62
C GLN A 258 -16.22 17.55 4.19
N PHE A 259 -15.02 17.53 3.59
CA PHE A 259 -14.77 17.05 2.22
C PHE A 259 -14.28 15.60 2.15
N ASN A 260 -13.70 15.08 3.25
CA ASN A 260 -13.39 13.65 3.40
C ASN A 260 -14.63 12.76 3.65
N ARG A 261 -15.85 13.20 3.26
CA ARG A 261 -17.00 12.30 3.17
C ARG A 261 -16.71 11.32 2.04
N LYS A 262 -16.25 10.12 2.41
CA LYS A 262 -16.29 8.89 1.59
C LYS A 262 -17.55 8.90 0.72
N PRO A 263 -17.47 8.57 -0.59
CA PRO A 263 -18.63 8.09 -1.31
C PRO A 263 -19.28 6.99 -0.47
N ALA A 264 -20.60 7.08 -0.28
CA ALA A 264 -21.35 6.23 0.62
C ALA A 264 -21.07 4.74 0.33
N ALA A 265 -20.35 4.10 1.23
CA ALA A 265 -20.25 2.65 1.32
C ALA A 265 -20.43 2.27 2.79
N ILE A 266 -21.65 1.84 3.08
CA ILE A 266 -22.10 0.85 4.07
C ILE A 266 -21.42 0.91 5.45
N THR A 267 -22.22 1.36 6.40
CA THR A 267 -22.01 1.34 7.85
C THR A 267 -21.67 -0.05 8.39
N ALA A 268 -20.52 -0.19 9.07
CA ALA A 268 -20.34 -0.98 10.30
C ALA A 268 -18.89 -0.84 10.81
N ASP A 269 -18.65 0.18 11.64
CA ASP A 269 -17.81 0.22 12.86
C ASP A 269 -17.40 1.68 13.11
N SER A 270 -18.07 2.34 14.05
CA SER A 270 -18.00 3.78 14.32
C SER A 270 -16.92 4.16 15.34
N GLY A 271 -15.85 3.38 15.44
CA GLY A 271 -14.63 3.75 16.16
C GLY A 271 -13.55 4.23 15.19
N GLY A 272 -12.74 5.20 15.58
CA GLY A 272 -11.45 5.45 14.90
C GLY A 272 -10.56 4.19 14.89
N PRO A 273 -9.33 4.27 14.35
CA PRO A 273 -8.41 3.13 14.36
C PRO A 273 -8.20 2.65 15.80
N ARG A 274 -8.52 1.38 16.07
CA ARG A 274 -8.41 0.76 17.41
C ARG A 274 -7.52 -0.49 17.33
N PRO A 275 -6.80 -0.82 18.40
CA PRO A 275 -6.04 -2.06 18.45
C PRO A 275 -6.94 -3.29 18.31
N ALA A 276 -6.46 -4.30 17.58
CA ALA A 276 -7.12 -5.60 17.48
C ALA A 276 -7.14 -6.29 18.84
N SER A 277 -8.04 -7.23 19.10
CA SER A 277 -8.12 -7.91 20.40
C SER A 277 -6.85 -8.66 20.81
N LYS A 278 -6.08 -9.17 19.84
CA LYS A 278 -4.88 -10.00 20.06
C LYS A 278 -3.68 -9.48 19.29
N ILE A 279 -2.49 -9.62 19.90
CA ILE A 279 -1.20 -9.23 19.31
C ILE A 279 -0.66 -10.38 18.46
N LYS A 280 -0.09 -10.03 17.30
CA LYS A 280 0.60 -10.95 16.40
C LYS A 280 2.08 -10.67 16.27
N CYS A 281 2.51 -9.42 16.47
CA CYS A 281 3.91 -9.04 16.41
C CYS A 281 4.28 -8.01 17.50
N VAL A 282 5.46 -8.15 18.09
CA VAL A 282 6.08 -7.17 18.99
C VAL A 282 7.29 -6.55 18.33
N ALA A 283 7.31 -5.22 18.27
CA ALA A 283 8.43 -4.42 17.81
C ALA A 283 9.21 -3.88 19.01
N TRP A 284 10.51 -4.16 19.05
CA TRP A 284 11.38 -3.90 20.18
C TRP A 284 12.31 -2.74 19.89
N ASP A 285 12.38 -1.76 20.79
CA ASP A 285 13.59 -0.96 20.90
C ASP A 285 14.74 -1.77 21.54
N LEU A 286 15.95 -1.21 21.55
CA LEU A 286 17.17 -1.88 21.99
C LEU A 286 17.73 -1.25 23.27
N ASP A 287 18.15 0.01 23.18
CA ASP A 287 18.81 0.71 24.29
C ASP A 287 17.81 0.97 25.42
N ASN A 288 18.25 0.72 26.66
CA ASN A 288 17.40 0.72 27.86
C ASN A 288 16.15 -0.18 27.77
N THR A 289 16.07 -1.05 26.77
CA THR A 289 14.92 -1.93 26.50
C THR A 289 15.34 -3.40 26.56
N LEU A 290 16.19 -3.89 25.65
CA LEU A 290 16.74 -5.25 25.73
C LEU A 290 18.00 -5.33 26.60
N TRP A 291 18.68 -4.21 26.77
CA TRP A 291 19.82 -4.02 27.65
C TRP A 291 19.77 -2.64 28.27
N ARG A 292 20.55 -2.42 29.33
CA ARG A 292 20.71 -1.13 30.01
C ARG A 292 21.91 -0.39 29.42
N GLY A 293 21.72 0.90 29.17
CA GLY A 293 22.72 1.75 28.54
C GLY A 293 22.46 1.96 27.04
N VAL A 294 23.19 2.93 26.47
CA VAL A 294 23.13 3.31 25.06
C VAL A 294 24.36 2.75 24.35
N ILE A 295 24.15 1.79 23.44
CA ILE A 295 25.26 1.04 22.82
C ILE A 295 26.16 1.92 21.94
N GLY A 296 25.60 2.96 21.32
CA GLY A 296 26.38 3.93 20.53
C GLY A 296 27.42 4.69 21.34
N ASP A 297 27.16 4.91 22.63
CA ASP A 297 28.04 5.67 23.54
C ASP A 297 28.98 4.75 24.32
N ALA A 298 28.48 3.60 24.79
CA ALA A 298 29.19 2.70 25.68
C ALA A 298 29.95 1.58 24.94
N GLY A 299 29.64 1.33 23.67
CA GLY A 299 30.12 0.17 22.91
C GLY A 299 29.50 -1.14 23.36
N GLU A 300 29.76 -2.23 22.61
CA GLU A 300 29.12 -3.55 22.80
C GLU A 300 29.33 -4.15 24.21
N SER A 301 30.48 -3.90 24.83
CA SER A 301 30.84 -4.40 26.17
C SER A 301 30.33 -3.50 27.31
N GLY A 302 29.83 -2.30 27.00
CA GLY A 302 29.40 -1.31 27.98
C GLY A 302 27.89 -1.31 28.25
N VAL A 303 27.13 -2.19 27.59
CA VAL A 303 25.69 -2.38 27.83
C VAL A 303 25.39 -3.71 28.50
N ASP A 304 24.51 -3.67 29.50
CA ASP A 304 24.17 -4.82 30.34
C ASP A 304 22.82 -5.42 29.92
N PRO A 305 22.78 -6.67 29.40
CA PRO A 305 21.52 -7.30 28.99
C PRO A 305 20.50 -7.42 30.13
N ASP A 306 19.24 -7.10 29.87
CA ASP A 306 18.19 -7.23 30.87
C ASP A 306 17.54 -8.62 30.80
N SER A 307 17.83 -9.47 31.78
CA SER A 307 17.40 -10.87 31.80
C SER A 307 15.88 -11.05 31.70
N ASN A 308 15.09 -10.12 32.27
CA ASN A 308 13.63 -10.21 32.23
C ASN A 308 13.12 -9.96 30.81
N MET A 309 13.76 -9.04 30.08
CA MET A 309 13.37 -8.70 28.71
C MET A 309 13.81 -9.78 27.73
N LEU A 310 14.96 -10.41 27.97
CA LEU A 310 15.39 -11.58 27.22
C LEU A 310 14.45 -12.78 27.43
N GLU A 311 14.00 -13.03 28.67
CA GLU A 311 12.98 -14.04 28.94
C GLU A 311 11.67 -13.70 28.23
N LEU A 312 11.25 -12.43 28.25
CA LEU A 312 10.03 -11.98 27.57
C LEU A 312 10.08 -12.28 26.06
N VAL A 313 11.22 -12.04 25.39
CA VAL A 313 11.41 -12.41 23.98
C VAL A 313 11.16 -13.91 23.76
N GLN A 314 11.71 -14.77 24.61
CA GLN A 314 11.52 -16.22 24.49
C GLN A 314 10.06 -16.64 24.71
N ARG A 315 9.41 -16.09 25.74
CA ARG A 315 8.01 -16.40 26.07
C ARG A 315 7.03 -15.98 24.97
N LEU A 316 7.29 -14.85 24.30
CA LEU A 316 6.48 -14.41 23.17
C LEU A 316 6.63 -15.36 21.97
N ASP A 317 7.86 -15.80 21.70
CA ASP A 317 8.15 -16.76 20.64
C ASP A 317 7.50 -18.12 20.89
N GLU A 318 7.49 -18.62 22.13
CA GLU A 318 6.77 -19.83 22.53
C GLU A 318 5.26 -19.75 22.25
N ARG A 319 4.68 -18.54 22.38
CA ARG A 319 3.28 -18.25 22.02
C ARG A 319 3.07 -18.04 20.51
N GLY A 320 4.14 -18.11 19.73
CA GLY A 320 4.16 -17.85 18.29
C GLY A 320 3.92 -16.38 17.93
N ILE A 321 4.16 -15.46 18.85
CA ILE A 321 4.07 -14.02 18.58
C ILE A 321 5.37 -13.63 17.88
N LEU A 322 5.23 -13.07 16.68
CA LEU A 322 6.37 -12.67 15.86
C LEU A 322 7.08 -11.49 16.51
N GLN A 323 8.37 -11.32 16.24
CA GLN A 323 9.14 -10.25 16.84
C GLN A 323 9.97 -9.54 15.79
N THR A 324 10.19 -8.25 15.98
CA THR A 324 11.02 -7.40 15.13
C THR A 324 11.75 -6.36 15.97
N ILE A 325 12.74 -5.69 15.40
CA ILE A 325 13.44 -4.57 16.02
C ILE A 325 12.98 -3.28 15.34
N VAL A 326 12.66 -2.26 16.13
CA VAL A 326 12.46 -0.89 15.66
C VAL A 326 13.22 0.04 16.61
N SER A 327 14.48 0.29 16.26
CA SER A 327 15.40 1.04 17.13
C SER A 327 16.22 2.08 16.37
N LYS A 328 16.49 3.20 17.05
CA LYS A 328 17.30 4.30 16.54
C LYS A 328 18.77 4.06 16.87
N ASN A 329 19.41 3.29 16.02
CA ASN A 329 20.80 2.87 16.21
C ASN A 329 21.54 2.74 14.87
N HIS A 330 22.85 2.56 14.94
CA HIS A 330 23.64 2.08 13.80
C HIS A 330 23.57 0.56 13.74
N HIS A 331 23.10 0.02 12.62
CA HIS A 331 22.96 -1.43 12.42
C HIS A 331 24.27 -2.18 12.71
N ASP A 332 25.39 -1.68 12.17
CA ASP A 332 26.72 -2.30 12.31
C ASP A 332 27.25 -2.32 13.75
N THR A 333 26.66 -1.53 14.65
CA THR A 333 27.02 -1.48 16.08
C THR A 333 26.06 -2.31 16.93
N ALA A 334 24.75 -2.24 16.64
CA ALA A 334 23.73 -2.89 17.45
C ALA A 334 23.53 -4.37 17.10
N TRP A 335 23.64 -4.74 15.83
CA TRP A 335 23.37 -6.10 15.36
C TRP A 335 24.36 -7.15 15.91
N PRO A 336 25.69 -6.90 15.97
CA PRO A 336 26.63 -7.85 16.58
C PRO A 336 26.26 -8.22 18.02
N LYS A 337 25.72 -7.27 18.81
CA LYS A 337 25.25 -7.55 20.16
C LYS A 337 24.05 -8.48 20.18
N ILE A 338 23.09 -8.30 19.26
CA ILE A 338 21.93 -9.18 19.09
C ILE A 338 22.37 -10.61 18.74
N GLU A 339 23.37 -10.75 17.87
CA GLU A 339 23.98 -12.05 17.54
C GLU A 339 24.68 -12.68 18.74
N GLN A 340 25.45 -11.89 19.50
CA GLN A 340 26.11 -12.35 20.73
C GLN A 340 25.11 -12.87 21.76
N LEU A 341 23.94 -12.25 21.86
CA LEU A 341 22.86 -12.66 22.77
C LEU A 341 22.06 -13.87 22.25
N GLY A 342 22.35 -14.36 21.04
CA GLY A 342 21.63 -15.49 20.43
C GLY A 342 20.20 -15.13 20.00
N LEU A 343 19.91 -13.84 19.79
CA LEU A 343 18.56 -13.34 19.48
C LEU A 343 18.34 -13.07 17.98
N ALA A 344 19.37 -13.15 17.14
CA ALA A 344 19.28 -12.77 15.73
C ALA A 344 18.12 -13.46 15.00
N ASP A 345 17.92 -14.76 15.24
CA ASP A 345 16.85 -15.52 14.60
C ASP A 345 15.46 -15.18 15.15
N TYR A 346 15.35 -14.53 16.32
CA TYR A 346 14.07 -14.12 16.92
C TYR A 346 13.43 -12.95 16.18
N PHE A 347 14.24 -12.08 15.55
CA PHE A 347 13.79 -10.82 14.99
C PHE A 347 13.67 -10.85 13.47
N LEU A 348 12.43 -10.74 12.99
CA LEU A 348 12.09 -10.68 11.57
C LEU A 348 12.11 -9.23 11.09
N TYR A 349 12.73 -8.96 9.94
CA TYR A 349 12.79 -7.64 9.30
C TYR A 349 13.24 -6.51 10.25
N PRO A 350 14.40 -6.62 10.93
CA PRO A 350 14.84 -5.62 11.89
C PRO A 350 15.06 -4.25 11.22
N ALA A 351 14.46 -3.20 11.79
CA ALA A 351 14.64 -1.82 11.41
C ALA A 351 15.53 -1.10 12.44
N ILE A 352 16.82 -1.00 12.12
CA ILE A 352 17.83 -0.32 12.94
C ILE A 352 18.35 0.89 12.17
N HIS A 353 17.72 2.04 12.37
CA HIS A 353 18.06 3.30 11.70
C HIS A 353 17.40 4.51 12.37
N TRP A 354 17.85 5.72 12.02
CA TRP A 354 17.40 6.99 12.61
C TRP A 354 16.06 7.52 12.06
N GLY A 355 15.25 6.66 11.45
CA GLY A 355 13.95 7.04 10.88
C GLY A 355 12.83 7.09 11.93
N PRO A 356 11.63 7.57 11.57
CA PRO A 356 10.47 7.51 12.45
C PRO A 356 10.05 6.06 12.73
N LYS A 357 9.85 5.69 13.99
CA LYS A 357 9.53 4.31 14.38
C LYS A 357 8.16 3.86 13.88
N SER A 358 7.15 4.76 13.89
CA SER A 358 5.83 4.48 13.30
C SER A 358 5.91 4.02 11.83
N ARG A 359 6.83 4.58 11.03
CA ARG A 359 7.02 4.19 9.63
C ARG A 359 7.64 2.81 9.50
N SER A 360 8.64 2.50 10.32
CA SER A 360 9.23 1.15 10.36
C SER A 360 8.19 0.10 10.75
N VAL A 361 7.33 0.39 11.75
CA VAL A 361 6.23 -0.50 12.14
C VAL A 361 5.25 -0.76 10.97
N GLN A 362 4.85 0.29 10.23
CA GLN A 362 4.00 0.13 9.03
C GLN A 362 4.68 -0.74 7.96
N GLN A 363 5.94 -0.46 7.64
CA GLN A 363 6.68 -1.21 6.63
C GLN A 363 6.85 -2.68 7.01
N ILE A 364 7.14 -2.96 8.29
CA ILE A 364 7.27 -4.33 8.78
C ILE A 364 5.92 -5.05 8.78
N ALA A 365 4.82 -4.34 9.06
CA ALA A 365 3.48 -4.91 8.95
C ALA A 365 3.17 -5.37 7.51
N ASP A 366 3.56 -4.56 6.52
CA ASP A 366 3.44 -4.91 5.10
C ASP A 366 4.34 -6.10 4.73
N GLU A 367 5.60 -6.11 5.19
CA GLU A 367 6.54 -7.21 4.94
C GLU A 367 6.11 -8.53 5.58
N LEU A 368 5.51 -8.48 6.77
CA LEU A 368 4.92 -9.64 7.43
C LEU A 368 3.54 -10.00 6.87
N ASN A 369 2.95 -9.14 6.04
CA ASN A 369 1.57 -9.25 5.56
C ASN A 369 0.57 -9.49 6.72
N ILE A 370 0.69 -8.70 7.78
CA ILE A 370 -0.23 -8.70 8.92
C ILE A 370 -0.70 -7.27 9.20
N ASN A 371 -1.92 -7.12 9.69
CA ASN A 371 -2.46 -5.79 9.95
C ASN A 371 -1.73 -5.09 11.10
N VAL A 372 -1.43 -3.80 10.91
CA VAL A 372 -0.71 -2.98 11.89
C VAL A 372 -1.45 -2.85 13.24
N ASP A 373 -2.78 -3.01 13.26
CA ASP A 373 -3.59 -3.02 14.49
C ASP A 373 -3.32 -4.23 15.42
N THR A 374 -2.56 -5.23 14.94
CA THR A 374 -2.11 -6.39 15.71
C THR A 374 -0.68 -6.25 16.25
N PHE A 375 -0.04 -5.09 16.10
CA PHE A 375 1.29 -4.82 16.64
C PHE A 375 1.25 -4.29 18.06
N ALA A 376 2.30 -4.62 18.79
CA ALA A 376 2.71 -3.92 20.00
C ALA A 376 4.15 -3.39 19.85
N VAL A 377 4.46 -2.28 20.51
CA VAL A 377 5.80 -1.71 20.59
C VAL A 377 6.25 -1.65 22.04
N ILE A 378 7.48 -2.06 22.33
CA ILE A 378 8.13 -1.93 23.63
C ILE A 378 9.31 -0.98 23.46
N ASP A 379 9.27 0.15 24.16
CA ASP A 379 10.23 1.25 24.00
C ASP A 379 10.35 2.06 25.30
N ASP A 380 11.58 2.32 25.77
CA ASP A 380 11.82 3.08 26.99
C ASP A 380 11.42 4.55 26.84
N SER A 381 11.68 5.12 25.66
CA SER A 381 11.54 6.53 25.38
C SER A 381 10.08 6.97 25.32
N PRO A 382 9.61 7.83 26.25
CA PRO A 382 8.26 8.37 26.20
C PRO A 382 7.97 9.16 24.92
N PHE A 383 9.01 9.75 24.33
CA PHE A 383 8.92 10.51 23.08
C PHE A 383 8.58 9.59 21.89
N GLU A 384 9.31 8.48 21.74
CA GLU A 384 9.04 7.52 20.66
C GLU A 384 7.69 6.82 20.85
N ARG A 385 7.35 6.46 22.09
CA ARG A 385 6.02 5.92 22.42
C ARG A 385 4.89 6.87 22.04
N HIS A 386 5.07 8.18 22.25
CA HIS A 386 4.09 9.19 21.88
C HIS A 386 3.98 9.37 20.36
N GLU A 387 5.12 9.33 19.64
CA GLU A 387 5.14 9.37 18.17
C GLU A 387 4.30 8.25 17.56
N ILE A 388 4.51 7.02 18.03
CA ILE A 388 3.77 5.84 17.57
C ILE A 388 2.30 5.95 17.96
N THR A 389 1.99 6.30 19.20
CA THR A 389 0.58 6.40 19.67
C THR A 389 -0.21 7.43 18.86
N ASN A 390 0.41 8.55 18.48
CA ASN A 390 -0.25 9.61 17.72
C ASN A 390 -0.48 9.23 16.24
N LEU A 391 0.52 8.64 15.60
CA LEU A 391 0.47 8.31 14.17
C LEU A 391 -0.18 6.96 13.89
N LEU A 392 -0.15 6.06 14.86
CA LEU A 392 -0.68 4.70 14.82
C LEU A 392 -1.48 4.39 16.10
N PRO A 393 -2.63 5.05 16.35
CA PRO A 393 -3.44 4.82 17.55
C PRO A 393 -3.98 3.38 17.69
N GLN A 394 -3.90 2.59 16.61
CA GLN A 394 -4.21 1.16 16.60
C GLN A 394 -3.06 0.25 17.08
N VAL A 395 -1.85 0.77 17.29
CA VAL A 395 -0.71 -0.01 17.81
C VAL A 395 -0.68 0.09 19.33
N ARG A 396 -0.52 -1.04 20.02
CA ARG A 396 -0.31 -1.02 21.48
C ARG A 396 1.12 -0.61 21.80
N VAL A 397 1.31 0.14 22.87
CA VAL A 397 2.63 0.60 23.29
C VAL A 397 2.83 0.30 24.77
N PHE A 398 3.95 -0.34 25.11
CA PHE A 398 4.30 -0.76 26.46
C PHE A 398 5.61 -0.13 26.91
N ASP A 399 5.73 0.10 28.22
CA ASP A 399 6.97 0.52 28.87
C ASP A 399 7.81 -0.71 29.22
N PRO A 400 9.10 -0.79 28.83
CA PRO A 400 9.95 -1.89 29.24
C PRO A 400 10.09 -2.02 30.77
N ALA A 401 9.87 -0.94 31.53
CA ALA A 401 9.88 -0.99 33.00
C ALA A 401 8.81 -1.94 33.59
N GLN A 402 7.79 -2.32 32.81
CA GLN A 402 6.80 -3.33 33.21
C GLN A 402 7.38 -4.76 33.23
N GLY A 403 8.45 -5.01 32.47
CA GLY A 403 9.11 -6.31 32.39
C GLY A 403 8.15 -7.44 31.99
N LEU A 404 8.18 -8.54 32.73
CA LEU A 404 7.34 -9.72 32.45
C LEU A 404 5.84 -9.48 32.68
N SER A 405 5.44 -8.44 33.41
CA SER A 405 4.01 -8.13 33.63
C SER A 405 3.29 -7.71 32.34
N ILE A 406 4.03 -7.36 31.28
CA ILE A 406 3.48 -7.13 29.93
C ILE A 406 2.66 -8.34 29.45
N LEU A 407 3.05 -9.57 29.81
CA LEU A 407 2.35 -10.79 29.40
C LEU A 407 1.00 -11.02 30.09
N GLU A 408 0.68 -10.22 31.12
CA GLU A 408 -0.60 -10.26 31.83
C GLU A 408 -1.72 -9.55 31.03
N ASP A 409 -1.37 -8.72 30.04
CA ASP A 409 -2.36 -8.13 29.14
C ASP A 409 -3.03 -9.23 28.30
N GLN A 410 -4.38 -9.24 28.32
CA GLN A 410 -5.21 -10.22 27.60
C GLN A 410 -4.95 -10.26 26.09
N ALA A 411 -4.34 -9.22 25.52
CA ALA A 411 -3.93 -9.20 24.12
C ALA A 411 -2.82 -10.20 23.79
N PHE A 412 -2.02 -10.63 24.78
CA PHE A 412 -1.00 -11.67 24.64
C PHE A 412 -1.51 -13.09 24.95
N ASP A 413 -2.75 -13.23 25.38
CA ASP A 413 -3.40 -14.53 25.60
C ASP A 413 -3.89 -15.11 24.26
N VAL A 414 -3.03 -15.87 23.60
CA VAL A 414 -3.29 -16.44 22.27
C VAL A 414 -3.25 -17.97 22.32
N PRO A 415 -4.08 -18.67 21.52
CA PRO A 415 -4.02 -20.12 21.42
C PRO A 415 -2.61 -20.59 21.04
N VAL A 416 -2.03 -21.49 21.84
CA VAL A 416 -0.72 -22.08 21.62
C VAL A 416 -0.90 -23.50 21.09
N SER A 417 -0.46 -23.74 19.86
CA SER A 417 -0.34 -25.05 19.24
C SER A 417 1.13 -25.42 19.08
N ASP A 418 1.45 -26.67 18.76
CA ASP A 418 2.83 -27.07 18.43
C ASP A 418 3.40 -26.25 17.25
N GLU A 419 2.52 -25.82 16.34
CA GLU A 419 2.82 -24.94 15.21
C GLU A 419 3.18 -23.51 15.68
N SER A 420 2.63 -23.01 16.80
CA SER A 420 2.94 -21.69 17.34
C SER A 420 4.43 -21.52 17.61
N ARG A 421 5.07 -22.53 18.22
CA ARG A 421 6.51 -22.49 18.58
C ARG A 421 7.44 -22.43 17.38
N THR A 422 6.99 -22.92 16.22
CA THR A 422 7.80 -22.94 14.99
C THR A 422 7.39 -21.84 14.01
N ARG A 423 6.42 -21.00 14.38
CA ARG A 423 5.83 -19.99 13.47
C ARG A 423 6.89 -19.03 12.93
N ARG A 424 7.82 -18.60 13.76
CA ARG A 424 8.93 -17.73 13.36
C ARG A 424 9.77 -18.33 12.24
N LEU A 425 10.12 -19.61 12.36
CA LEU A 425 10.93 -20.32 11.36
C LEU A 425 10.26 -20.31 9.98
N LYS A 426 8.93 -20.43 9.93
CA LYS A 426 8.16 -20.32 8.67
C LYS A 426 8.25 -18.93 8.03
N TYR A 427 8.26 -17.87 8.82
CA TYR A 427 8.46 -16.51 8.30
C TYR A 427 9.91 -16.27 7.84
N LEU A 428 10.90 -16.89 8.50
CA LEU A 428 12.29 -16.86 8.02
C LEU A 428 12.45 -17.55 6.66
N THR A 429 11.79 -18.69 6.48
CA THR A 429 11.74 -19.38 5.18
C THR A 429 11.11 -18.49 4.11
N ASP A 430 10.00 -17.82 4.41
CA ASP A 430 9.35 -16.89 3.47
C ASP A 430 10.23 -15.67 3.15
N ALA A 431 10.92 -15.11 4.15
CA ALA A 431 11.86 -14.02 3.95
C ALA A 431 13.03 -14.42 3.04
N ARG A 432 13.55 -15.65 3.18
CA ARG A 432 14.58 -16.19 2.28
C ARG A 432 14.08 -16.26 0.84
N ARG A 433 12.86 -16.76 0.64
CA ARG A 433 12.21 -16.82 -0.67
C ARG A 433 12.02 -15.43 -1.28
N LYS A 434 11.58 -14.44 -0.50
CA LYS A 434 11.48 -13.03 -0.93
C LYS A 434 12.83 -12.45 -1.37
N ARG A 435 13.93 -12.76 -0.68
CA ARG A 435 15.28 -12.33 -1.11
C ARG A 435 15.68 -12.94 -2.46
N VAL A 436 15.36 -14.22 -2.69
CA VAL A 436 15.57 -14.85 -4.00
C VAL A 436 14.71 -14.17 -5.08
N HIS A 437 13.45 -13.88 -4.77
CA HIS A 437 12.55 -13.13 -5.67
C HIS A 437 13.11 -11.74 -6.03
N GLN A 438 13.69 -11.00 -5.09
CA GLN A 438 14.30 -9.68 -5.37
C GLN A 438 15.43 -9.75 -6.42
N SER A 439 16.08 -10.91 -6.57
CA SER A 439 17.10 -11.15 -7.60
C SER A 439 16.54 -11.70 -8.92
N TRP A 440 15.25 -12.02 -8.97
CA TRP A 440 14.56 -12.55 -10.15
C TRP A 440 14.34 -11.47 -11.21
N ARG A 441 14.47 -11.84 -12.49
CA ARG A 441 14.35 -10.91 -13.64
C ARG A 441 13.12 -11.16 -14.52
N GLY A 442 12.39 -12.25 -14.28
CA GLY A 442 11.17 -12.60 -15.00
C GLY A 442 9.91 -12.10 -14.30
N ASP A 443 8.75 -12.56 -14.75
CA ASP A 443 7.48 -12.22 -14.09
C ASP A 443 7.29 -12.99 -12.78
N TYR A 444 6.34 -12.56 -11.95
CA TYR A 444 6.08 -13.17 -10.65
C TYR A 444 5.48 -14.58 -10.76
N ALA A 445 4.68 -14.86 -11.80
CA ALA A 445 4.09 -16.18 -11.99
C ALA A 445 5.16 -17.22 -12.38
N GLU A 446 6.12 -16.85 -13.22
CA GLU A 446 7.31 -17.62 -13.55
C GLU A 446 8.16 -17.89 -12.30
N PHE A 447 8.32 -16.89 -11.43
CA PHE A 447 8.99 -17.09 -10.15
C PHE A 447 8.26 -18.11 -9.27
N LEU A 448 6.94 -17.98 -9.09
CA LEU A 448 6.16 -18.94 -8.31
C LEU A 448 6.25 -20.36 -8.88
N LYS A 449 6.20 -20.48 -10.21
CA LYS A 449 6.38 -21.76 -10.91
C LYS A 449 7.75 -22.36 -10.65
N SER A 450 8.80 -21.54 -10.62
CA SER A 450 10.16 -21.98 -10.31
C SER A 450 10.36 -22.45 -8.86
N CYS A 451 9.47 -22.08 -7.94
CA CYS A 451 9.52 -22.53 -6.54
C CYS A 451 8.99 -23.96 -6.35
N HIS A 452 8.41 -24.57 -7.38
CA HIS A 452 7.80 -25.90 -7.34
C HIS A 452 6.77 -26.07 -6.21
N ILE A 453 5.87 -25.09 -6.09
CA ILE A 453 4.84 -25.08 -5.03
C ILE A 453 3.90 -26.27 -5.21
N VAL A 454 3.70 -27.03 -4.14
CA VAL A 454 2.76 -28.16 -4.05
C VAL A 454 1.67 -27.80 -3.04
N LEU A 455 0.41 -27.88 -3.47
CA LEU A 455 -0.77 -27.75 -2.63
C LEU A 455 -1.38 -29.13 -2.40
N GLN A 456 -1.24 -29.64 -1.18
CA GLN A 456 -1.84 -30.90 -0.75
C GLN A 456 -3.21 -30.65 -0.16
N ILE A 457 -4.24 -31.32 -0.68
CA ILE A 457 -5.64 -31.15 -0.27
C ILE A 457 -6.16 -32.47 0.29
N ARG A 458 -6.72 -32.43 1.50
CA ARG A 458 -7.25 -33.61 2.20
C ARG A 458 -8.35 -33.25 3.18
N HIS A 459 -9.14 -34.24 3.58
CA HIS A 459 -10.08 -34.06 4.70
C HIS A 459 -9.31 -33.93 6.04
N PRO A 460 -9.76 -33.05 6.95
CA PRO A 460 -9.17 -32.93 8.29
C PRO A 460 -9.24 -34.25 9.06
N GLN A 461 -8.14 -34.61 9.71
CA GLN A 461 -8.02 -35.71 10.66
C GLN A 461 -8.01 -35.15 12.10
N PRO A 462 -8.25 -35.97 13.14
CA PRO A 462 -8.24 -35.52 14.53
C PRO A 462 -7.01 -34.72 14.96
N THR A 463 -5.83 -35.04 14.41
CA THR A 463 -4.57 -34.34 14.66
C THR A 463 -4.53 -32.91 14.10
N ASP A 464 -5.38 -32.59 13.14
CA ASP A 464 -5.41 -31.30 12.43
C ASP A 464 -6.41 -30.31 13.03
N HIS A 465 -7.33 -30.77 13.89
CA HIS A 465 -8.46 -29.98 14.34
C HIS A 465 -8.02 -28.71 15.08
N SER A 466 -7.07 -28.84 16.00
CA SER A 466 -6.51 -27.71 16.74
C SER A 466 -5.94 -26.63 15.81
N ARG A 467 -5.26 -27.06 14.75
CA ARG A 467 -4.66 -26.18 13.76
C ARG A 467 -5.70 -25.48 12.87
N CYS A 468 -6.74 -26.18 12.45
CA CYS A 468 -7.83 -25.59 11.67
C CYS A 468 -8.59 -24.52 12.48
N ILE A 469 -8.89 -24.80 13.75
CA ILE A 469 -9.51 -23.84 14.68
C ILE A 469 -8.61 -22.61 14.87
N GLU A 470 -7.30 -22.83 15.10
CA GLU A 470 -6.34 -21.73 15.24
C GLU A 470 -6.31 -20.82 14.01
N LEU A 471 -6.37 -21.39 12.79
CA LEU A 471 -6.42 -20.63 11.55
C LEU A 471 -7.68 -19.76 11.46
N LEU A 472 -8.85 -20.34 11.75
CA LEU A 472 -10.14 -19.64 11.76
C LEU A 472 -10.17 -18.48 12.78
N GLN A 473 -9.51 -18.64 13.91
CA GLN A 473 -9.45 -17.61 14.96
C GLN A 473 -8.40 -16.52 14.71
N ARG A 474 -7.27 -16.85 14.07
CA ARG A 474 -6.14 -15.90 13.90
C ARG A 474 -6.14 -15.19 12.55
N SER A 475 -6.67 -15.77 11.48
CA SER A 475 -6.64 -15.13 10.16
C SER A 475 -7.82 -14.19 9.96
N ASN A 476 -7.53 -12.99 9.46
CA ASN A 476 -8.54 -11.94 9.25
C ASN A 476 -8.60 -11.44 7.80
N GLN A 477 -7.49 -11.48 7.05
CA GLN A 477 -7.45 -10.99 5.66
C GLN A 477 -8.02 -11.99 4.67
N PHE A 478 -7.77 -13.27 4.93
CA PHE A 478 -8.26 -14.39 4.13
C PHE A 478 -9.15 -15.26 4.99
N ASN A 479 -10.18 -14.66 5.60
CA ASN A 479 -11.20 -15.37 6.37
C ASN A 479 -12.58 -14.94 5.87
N LEU A 480 -13.33 -15.92 5.38
CA LEU A 480 -14.62 -15.72 4.73
C LEU A 480 -15.73 -15.44 5.74
N SER A 481 -15.78 -16.20 6.84
CA SER A 481 -16.91 -16.20 7.77
C SER A 481 -16.66 -15.34 9.01
N GLY A 482 -15.40 -15.25 9.44
CA GLY A 482 -15.02 -14.68 10.73
C GLY A 482 -15.59 -15.45 11.94
N ARG A 483 -16.00 -16.71 11.75
CA ARG A 483 -16.52 -17.56 12.82
C ARG A 483 -15.38 -18.06 13.71
N SER A 484 -15.62 -18.04 15.01
CA SER A 484 -14.80 -18.76 15.97
C SER A 484 -15.50 -20.06 16.32
N TYR A 485 -14.73 -21.13 16.46
CA TYR A 485 -15.22 -22.44 16.84
C TYR A 485 -14.61 -22.86 18.17
N GLU A 486 -15.45 -23.42 19.03
CA GLU A 486 -14.99 -24.30 20.09
C GLU A 486 -14.73 -25.71 19.52
N ALA A 487 -13.93 -26.51 20.23
CA ALA A 487 -13.54 -27.84 19.74
C ALA A 487 -14.76 -28.75 19.47
N HIS A 488 -15.81 -28.66 20.29
CA HIS A 488 -17.04 -29.44 20.13
C HIS A 488 -17.81 -29.05 18.85
N ASP A 489 -18.01 -27.75 18.62
CA ASP A 489 -18.74 -27.24 17.45
C ASP A 489 -17.99 -27.54 16.15
N PHE A 490 -16.65 -27.43 16.18
CA PHE A 490 -15.81 -27.80 15.04
C PHE A 490 -15.92 -29.30 14.72
N HIS A 491 -15.95 -30.15 15.74
CA HIS A 491 -16.18 -31.58 15.55
C HIS A 491 -17.58 -31.87 14.97
N GLY A 492 -18.60 -31.11 15.40
CA GLY A 492 -19.94 -31.18 14.82
C GLY A 492 -19.96 -30.81 13.33
N LEU A 493 -19.24 -29.75 12.94
CA LEU A 493 -19.07 -29.33 11.54
C LEU A 493 -18.45 -30.45 10.69
N LEU A 494 -17.37 -31.07 11.17
CA LEU A 494 -16.65 -32.12 10.42
C LEU A 494 -17.43 -33.42 10.24
N ASN A 495 -18.36 -33.74 11.15
CA ASN A 495 -19.16 -34.97 11.09
C ASN A 495 -20.55 -34.76 10.46
N SER A 496 -20.86 -33.54 10.01
CA SER A 496 -22.13 -33.25 9.37
C SER A 496 -22.14 -33.82 7.95
N ALA A 497 -23.14 -34.66 7.62
CA ALA A 497 -23.35 -35.15 6.26
C ALA A 497 -23.71 -34.04 5.25
N GLN A 498 -24.02 -32.82 5.73
CA GLN A 498 -24.32 -31.66 4.89
C GLN A 498 -23.07 -30.84 4.55
N HIS A 499 -21.92 -31.14 5.18
CA HIS A 499 -20.71 -30.35 5.01
C HIS A 499 -19.58 -31.18 4.39
N ASP A 500 -18.93 -30.62 3.37
CA ASP A 500 -17.69 -31.15 2.81
C ASP A 500 -16.53 -30.25 3.27
N CYS A 501 -15.64 -30.81 4.08
CA CYS A 501 -14.58 -30.07 4.77
C CYS A 501 -13.20 -30.50 4.28
N PHE A 502 -12.34 -29.51 4.02
CA PHE A 502 -10.98 -29.69 3.58
C PHE A 502 -10.01 -28.91 4.46
N CYS A 503 -8.86 -29.50 4.71
CA CYS A 503 -7.66 -28.77 5.11
C CYS A 503 -6.63 -28.91 4.00
N PHE A 504 -5.73 -27.94 3.93
CA PHE A 504 -4.69 -27.97 2.91
C PHE A 504 -3.36 -27.48 3.42
N GLU A 505 -2.32 -28.17 2.95
CA GLU A 505 -0.92 -28.00 3.29
C GLU A 505 -0.16 -27.56 2.05
N VAL A 506 0.83 -26.71 2.25
CA VAL A 506 1.67 -26.19 1.17
C VAL A 506 3.13 -26.53 1.46
N GLY A 507 3.86 -26.88 0.42
CA GLY A 507 5.32 -27.02 0.44
C GLY A 507 5.92 -26.44 -0.84
N ASP A 508 7.17 -26.00 -0.77
CA ASP A 508 7.97 -25.55 -1.91
C ASP A 508 9.45 -25.90 -1.71
N ASP A 509 10.32 -25.50 -2.64
CA ASP A 509 11.77 -25.74 -2.56
C ASP A 509 12.45 -25.10 -1.33
N PHE A 510 11.79 -24.16 -0.65
CA PHE A 510 12.31 -23.47 0.52
C PHE A 510 11.87 -24.14 1.83
N GLY A 511 10.74 -24.87 1.81
CA GLY A 511 10.32 -25.72 2.91
C GLY A 511 8.82 -25.99 2.96
N GLY A 512 8.42 -26.83 3.92
CA GLY A 512 7.02 -27.09 4.23
C GLY A 512 6.42 -25.98 5.08
N TYR A 513 5.21 -25.55 4.74
CA TYR A 513 4.44 -24.62 5.55
C TYR A 513 3.58 -25.37 6.58
N GLY A 514 3.30 -26.66 6.41
CA GLY A 514 2.27 -27.36 7.19
C GLY A 514 0.87 -26.90 6.79
N ILE A 515 -0.13 -27.15 7.63
CA ILE A 515 -1.52 -26.77 7.31
C ILE A 515 -1.65 -25.24 7.27
N VAL A 516 -2.01 -24.73 6.09
CA VAL A 516 -2.12 -23.30 5.81
C VAL A 516 -3.55 -22.84 5.63
N GLY A 517 -4.52 -23.74 5.49
CA GLY A 517 -5.90 -23.32 5.39
C GLY A 517 -6.91 -24.44 5.61
N PHE A 518 -8.16 -24.00 5.72
CA PHE A 518 -9.34 -24.82 5.95
C PHE A 518 -10.50 -24.25 5.14
N ALA A 519 -11.34 -25.13 4.60
CA ALA A 519 -12.56 -24.76 3.90
C ALA A 519 -13.69 -25.73 4.27
N ALA A 520 -14.90 -25.21 4.43
CA ALA A 520 -16.12 -25.99 4.56
C ALA A 520 -17.14 -25.52 3.53
N PHE A 521 -17.74 -26.48 2.85
CA PHE A 521 -18.81 -26.28 1.89
C PHE A 521 -20.08 -26.95 2.40
N GLU A 522 -21.19 -26.24 2.36
CA GLU A 522 -22.51 -26.76 2.70
C GLU A 522 -23.24 -27.17 1.41
N ALA A 523 -23.86 -28.35 1.39
CA ALA A 523 -24.72 -28.78 0.30
C ALA A 523 -26.00 -27.93 0.26
N ALA A 524 -26.41 -27.48 -0.93
CA ALA A 524 -27.67 -26.77 -1.14
C ALA A 524 -28.29 -27.15 -2.49
N GLU A 525 -29.59 -26.90 -2.65
CA GLU A 525 -30.34 -27.22 -3.89
C GLU A 525 -29.74 -26.53 -5.13
N ASP A 526 -29.29 -25.29 -4.96
CA ASP A 526 -28.68 -24.47 -6.02
C ASP A 526 -27.15 -24.66 -6.12
N GLY A 527 -26.63 -25.82 -5.73
CA GLY A 527 -25.20 -26.10 -5.72
C GLY A 527 -24.47 -25.72 -4.42
N PRO A 528 -23.21 -26.16 -4.26
CA PRO A 528 -22.48 -26.05 -3.00
C PRO A 528 -22.23 -24.60 -2.60
N GLN A 529 -22.25 -24.35 -1.30
CA GLN A 529 -21.98 -23.03 -0.73
C GLN A 529 -20.74 -23.07 0.15
N LEU A 530 -19.72 -22.31 -0.20
CA LEU A 530 -18.57 -22.07 0.67
C LEU A 530 -19.04 -21.25 1.88
N VAL A 531 -19.03 -21.87 3.06
CA VAL A 531 -19.51 -21.28 4.31
C VAL A 531 -18.37 -20.88 5.24
N ASP A 532 -17.23 -21.56 5.14
CA ASP A 532 -16.01 -21.22 5.85
C ASP A 532 -14.83 -21.39 4.89
N PHE A 533 -13.96 -20.40 4.84
CA PHE A 533 -12.69 -20.47 4.13
C PHE A 533 -11.69 -19.61 4.87
N VAL A 534 -10.54 -20.21 5.18
CA VAL A 534 -9.46 -19.50 5.83
C VAL A 534 -8.11 -19.87 5.25
N LEU A 535 -7.26 -18.86 5.05
CA LEU A 535 -5.88 -19.02 4.61
C LEU A 535 -4.93 -18.28 5.55
N SER A 536 -3.79 -18.91 5.81
CA SER A 536 -2.69 -18.32 6.57
C SER A 536 -2.04 -17.18 5.77
N CYS A 537 -1.81 -16.03 6.41
CA CYS A 537 -1.20 -14.85 5.77
C CYS A 537 0.19 -15.14 5.16
N ARG A 538 0.89 -16.19 5.65
CA ARG A 538 2.19 -16.63 5.14
C ARG A 538 2.16 -17.24 3.75
N VAL A 539 1.01 -17.66 3.24
CA VAL A 539 0.87 -18.18 1.86
C VAL A 539 0.00 -17.29 0.98
N ALA A 540 -0.42 -16.14 1.50
CA ALA A 540 -1.10 -15.12 0.71
C ALA A 540 -0.24 -14.67 -0.47
N GLN A 541 -0.88 -14.25 -1.56
CA GLN A 541 -0.21 -13.80 -2.79
C GLN A 541 0.66 -14.87 -3.46
N LYS A 542 0.51 -16.15 -3.09
CA LYS A 542 1.13 -17.28 -3.79
C LYS A 542 0.16 -17.98 -4.74
N MET A 543 -1.04 -17.42 -4.94
CA MET A 543 -2.14 -18.01 -5.73
C MET A 543 -2.76 -19.28 -5.13
N ILE A 544 -2.53 -19.57 -3.84
CA ILE A 544 -3.06 -20.77 -3.17
C ILE A 544 -4.59 -20.71 -3.09
N GLU A 545 -5.12 -19.56 -2.69
CA GLU A 545 -6.54 -19.26 -2.59
C GLU A 545 -7.26 -19.47 -3.93
N ALA A 546 -6.73 -18.90 -5.00
CA ALA A 546 -7.27 -19.02 -6.35
C ALA A 546 -7.19 -20.46 -6.85
N THR A 547 -6.06 -21.14 -6.61
CA THR A 547 -5.84 -22.52 -7.03
C THR A 547 -6.78 -23.49 -6.31
N PHE A 548 -6.95 -23.34 -4.99
CA PHE A 548 -7.86 -24.17 -4.21
C PHE A 548 -9.31 -24.01 -4.67
N LEU A 549 -9.79 -22.77 -4.84
CA LEU A 549 -11.16 -22.50 -5.27
C LEU A 549 -11.41 -22.99 -6.71
N LYS A 550 -10.43 -22.84 -7.61
CA LYS A 550 -10.49 -23.43 -8.96
C LYS A 550 -10.56 -24.95 -8.88
N TRP A 551 -9.70 -25.60 -8.10
CA TRP A 551 -9.72 -27.06 -7.92
C TRP A 551 -11.09 -27.54 -7.47
N TYR A 552 -11.69 -26.89 -6.45
CA TYR A 552 -13.01 -27.27 -5.96
C TYR A 552 -14.10 -27.04 -7.00
N ALA A 553 -14.09 -25.90 -7.70
CA ALA A 553 -15.04 -25.62 -8.78
C ALA A 553 -14.97 -26.67 -9.90
N LEU A 554 -13.76 -27.05 -10.33
CA LEU A 554 -13.56 -28.11 -11.34
C LEU A 554 -14.07 -29.48 -10.84
N ARG A 555 -13.92 -29.79 -9.54
CA ARG A 555 -14.50 -31.01 -8.94
C ARG A 555 -16.02 -30.99 -9.02
N GLN A 556 -16.65 -29.86 -8.70
CA GLN A 556 -18.11 -29.70 -8.73
C GLN A 556 -18.68 -29.73 -10.16
N GLN A 557 -17.97 -29.17 -11.14
CA GLN A 557 -18.32 -29.29 -12.55
C GLN A 557 -18.39 -30.76 -13.01
N ARG A 558 -17.46 -31.62 -12.57
CA ARG A 558 -17.50 -33.07 -12.88
C ARG A 558 -18.70 -33.78 -12.26
N GLN A 559 -19.24 -33.23 -11.17
CA GLN A 559 -20.47 -33.69 -10.50
C GLN A 559 -21.74 -33.04 -11.09
N ASN A 560 -21.66 -32.41 -12.26
CA ASN A 560 -22.75 -31.73 -12.97
C ASN A 560 -23.37 -30.54 -12.24
N GLN A 561 -22.72 -30.00 -11.22
CA GLN A 561 -23.09 -28.71 -10.65
C GLN A 561 -22.89 -27.61 -11.69
N GLN A 562 -23.69 -26.54 -11.60
CA GLN A 562 -23.64 -25.42 -12.54
C GLN A 562 -22.97 -24.16 -11.96
N GLN A 563 -22.81 -24.13 -10.63
CA GLN A 563 -22.32 -22.97 -9.91
C GLN A 563 -21.71 -23.34 -8.55
N LEU A 564 -20.96 -22.38 -8.00
CA LEU A 564 -20.44 -22.37 -6.64
C LEU A 564 -20.83 -21.04 -5.99
N ARG A 565 -21.42 -21.08 -4.80
CA ARG A 565 -21.72 -19.87 -4.02
C ARG A 565 -20.75 -19.70 -2.86
N ALA A 566 -20.56 -18.46 -2.39
CA ALA A 566 -19.77 -18.16 -1.21
C ALA A 566 -20.50 -17.17 -0.29
N ARG A 567 -20.60 -17.52 1.00
CA ARG A 567 -21.20 -16.66 2.04
C ARG A 567 -20.11 -15.83 2.71
N LEU A 568 -19.84 -14.65 2.17
CA LEU A 568 -18.83 -13.76 2.70
C LEU A 568 -19.41 -12.87 3.80
N ARG A 569 -18.78 -12.84 4.98
CA ARG A 569 -18.98 -11.78 5.96
C ARG A 569 -17.99 -10.65 5.69
N VAL A 570 -18.45 -9.54 5.13
CA VAL A 570 -17.62 -8.38 4.79
C VAL A 570 -17.11 -7.71 6.06
N THR A 571 -15.80 -7.51 6.12
CA THR A 571 -15.13 -6.73 7.16
C THR A 571 -14.14 -5.77 6.54
N SER A 572 -13.66 -4.78 7.30
CA SER A 572 -12.55 -3.92 6.86
C SER A 572 -11.24 -4.69 6.61
N ARG A 573 -11.13 -5.92 7.13
CA ARG A 573 -9.90 -6.71 7.10
C ARG A 573 -9.83 -7.70 5.94
N ASN A 574 -10.96 -8.24 5.47
CA ASN A 574 -10.99 -9.29 4.45
C ASN A 574 -11.23 -8.79 3.01
N ALA A 575 -10.94 -7.51 2.76
CA ALA A 575 -10.88 -6.96 1.40
C ALA A 575 -9.98 -7.80 0.45
N PRO A 576 -8.80 -8.30 0.86
CA PRO A 576 -7.97 -9.14 -0.02
C PRO A 576 -8.66 -10.43 -0.48
N LEU A 577 -9.39 -11.11 0.40
CA LEU A 577 -10.17 -12.29 0.01
C LEU A 577 -11.27 -11.93 -1.00
N ARG A 578 -11.94 -10.81 -0.79
CA ARG A 578 -12.99 -10.34 -1.72
C ARG A 578 -12.43 -10.07 -3.11
N GLU A 579 -11.26 -9.44 -3.19
CA GLU A 579 -10.56 -9.19 -4.47
C GLU A 579 -10.24 -10.51 -5.20
N VAL A 580 -9.81 -11.54 -4.48
CA VAL A 580 -9.55 -12.88 -5.07
C VAL A 580 -10.84 -13.49 -5.61
N LEU A 581 -11.95 -13.41 -4.87
CA LEU A 581 -13.24 -13.91 -5.33
C LEU A 581 -13.70 -13.17 -6.60
N ASP A 582 -13.56 -11.84 -6.62
CA ASP A 582 -13.87 -11.04 -7.81
C ASP A 582 -12.99 -11.44 -9.01
N GLN A 583 -11.69 -11.67 -8.82
CA GLN A 583 -10.76 -12.12 -9.87
C GLN A 583 -11.09 -13.50 -10.43
N LEU A 584 -11.63 -14.40 -9.60
CA LEU A 584 -12.12 -15.72 -10.03
C LEU A 584 -13.45 -15.65 -10.79
N GLY A 585 -14.10 -14.47 -10.83
CA GLY A 585 -15.37 -14.27 -11.51
C GLY A 585 -16.62 -14.44 -10.62
N PHE A 586 -16.47 -14.39 -9.30
CA PHE A 586 -17.64 -14.35 -8.42
C PHE A 586 -18.39 -13.02 -8.58
N VAL A 587 -19.71 -13.09 -8.71
CA VAL A 587 -20.61 -11.95 -8.80
C VAL A 587 -21.47 -11.88 -7.53
N CYS A 588 -21.70 -10.67 -7.02
CA CYS A 588 -22.55 -10.47 -5.85
C CYS A 588 -24.03 -10.60 -6.22
N LEU A 589 -24.72 -11.59 -5.63
CA LEU A 589 -26.16 -11.78 -5.79
C LEU A 589 -26.96 -10.92 -4.81
N THR A 590 -26.55 -10.96 -3.53
CA THR A 590 -27.19 -10.21 -2.45
C THR A 590 -26.15 -9.61 -1.53
N SER A 591 -26.46 -8.44 -0.98
CA SER A 591 -25.62 -7.73 -0.02
C SER A 591 -26.50 -7.16 1.08
N GLU A 592 -26.37 -7.68 2.29
CA GLU A 592 -27.13 -7.28 3.48
C GLU A 592 -26.16 -6.90 4.60
N ALA A 593 -26.10 -5.63 4.98
CA ALA A 593 -25.21 -5.13 6.04
C ALA A 593 -23.75 -5.60 5.89
N ASP A 594 -23.33 -6.58 6.69
CA ASP A 594 -22.00 -7.19 6.69
C ASP A 594 -21.94 -8.58 6.00
N ARG A 595 -22.97 -8.99 5.26
CA ARG A 595 -23.06 -10.29 4.59
C ARG A 595 -23.29 -10.14 3.09
N GLN A 596 -22.57 -10.95 2.32
CA GLN A 596 -22.71 -11.04 0.87
C GLN A 596 -22.84 -12.51 0.45
N LEU A 597 -23.77 -12.77 -0.47
CA LEU A 597 -23.83 -14.01 -1.20
C LEU A 597 -23.23 -13.79 -2.58
N LEU A 598 -22.13 -14.47 -2.84
CA LEU A 598 -21.40 -14.40 -4.11
C LEU A 598 -21.66 -15.67 -4.91
N GLU A 599 -21.73 -15.57 -6.24
CA GLU A 599 -21.96 -16.70 -7.15
C GLU A 599 -20.90 -16.73 -8.25
N LEU A 600 -20.30 -17.90 -8.45
CA LEU A 600 -19.46 -18.23 -9.58
C LEU A 600 -20.20 -19.24 -10.46
N ARG A 601 -20.54 -18.83 -11.70
CA ARG A 601 -21.13 -19.72 -12.69
C ARG A 601 -20.06 -20.43 -13.49
N PHE A 602 -20.28 -21.72 -13.73
CA PHE A 602 -19.34 -22.60 -14.42
C PHE A 602 -19.38 -22.47 -15.95
N GLU A 603 -20.18 -21.55 -16.48
CA GLU A 603 -20.28 -21.21 -17.91
C GLU A 603 -19.00 -20.53 -18.44
N SER A 604 -18.26 -19.84 -17.56
CA SER A 604 -17.02 -19.14 -17.90
C SER A 604 -15.80 -19.93 -17.45
N GLU A 605 -14.72 -19.88 -18.24
CA GLU A 605 -13.45 -20.52 -17.88
C GLU A 605 -12.83 -19.85 -16.64
N ILE A 606 -12.46 -20.65 -15.64
CA ILE A 606 -11.77 -20.17 -14.43
C ILE A 606 -10.28 -20.06 -14.72
N ILE A 607 -9.84 -18.84 -15.04
CA ILE A 607 -8.45 -18.55 -15.41
C ILE A 607 -7.61 -18.32 -14.15
N VAL A 608 -6.75 -19.29 -13.84
CA VAL A 608 -5.73 -19.19 -12.79
C VAL A 608 -4.42 -19.70 -13.39
N PRO A 609 -3.31 -18.94 -13.30
CA PRO A 609 -2.00 -19.37 -13.77
C PRO A 609 -1.63 -20.76 -13.23
N ASP A 610 -1.11 -21.61 -14.11
CA ASP A 610 -0.66 -22.96 -13.76
C ASP A 610 0.76 -22.92 -13.16
N VAL A 611 0.82 -22.48 -11.90
CA VAL A 611 2.06 -22.26 -11.12
C VAL A 611 2.16 -23.14 -9.88
N ILE A 612 1.06 -23.78 -9.46
CA ILE A 612 0.98 -24.65 -8.28
C ILE A 612 0.54 -26.04 -8.73
N ARG A 613 1.30 -27.06 -8.30
CA ARG A 613 0.88 -28.45 -8.47
C ARG A 613 -0.09 -28.84 -7.36
N VAL A 614 -1.28 -29.30 -7.71
CA VAL A 614 -2.25 -29.82 -6.75
C VAL A 614 -2.04 -31.33 -6.55
N ASP A 615 -2.00 -31.76 -5.30
CA ASP A 615 -1.96 -33.16 -4.87
C ASP A 615 -3.20 -33.45 -4.01
N ASP A 616 -4.18 -34.11 -4.62
CA ASP A 616 -5.51 -34.39 -4.05
C ASP A 616 -5.79 -35.90 -3.92
N GLN A 617 -4.74 -36.74 -3.92
CA GLN A 617 -4.89 -38.21 -3.87
C GLN A 617 -5.69 -38.69 -2.65
N ALA A 618 -5.60 -37.97 -1.52
CA ALA A 618 -6.35 -38.26 -0.30
C ALA A 618 -7.85 -37.89 -0.38
N CYS A 619 -8.28 -37.19 -1.42
CA CYS A 619 -9.66 -36.75 -1.70
C CYS A 619 -10.30 -37.47 -2.90
N ALA A 620 -9.66 -38.51 -3.43
CA ALA A 620 -10.11 -39.21 -4.63
C ALA A 620 -11.43 -40.00 -4.46
N VAL A 621 -11.95 -40.14 -3.24
CA VAL A 621 -13.26 -40.74 -2.97
C VAL A 621 -14.33 -39.64 -3.09
N ASP A 622 -15.37 -39.89 -3.88
CA ASP A 622 -16.41 -38.89 -4.15
C ASP A 622 -17.31 -38.66 -2.93
N PHE A 623 -17.70 -37.41 -2.68
CA PHE A 623 -18.56 -37.03 -1.55
C PHE A 623 -19.92 -37.75 -1.61
N SER A 624 -20.44 -37.99 -2.81
CA SER A 624 -21.67 -38.76 -3.05
C SER A 624 -21.56 -40.23 -2.63
N GLU A 625 -20.37 -40.84 -2.67
CA GLU A 625 -20.17 -42.23 -2.23
C GLU A 625 -20.13 -42.35 -0.71
N ARG A 626 -19.78 -41.28 0.02
CA ARG A 626 -19.80 -41.24 1.49
C ARG A 626 -21.18 -40.98 2.09
N VAL A 627 -22.05 -40.28 1.37
CA VAL A 627 -23.45 -40.05 1.81
C VAL A 627 -24.33 -41.27 1.51
N ALA A 628 -23.91 -42.14 0.57
CA ALA A 628 -24.60 -43.37 0.22
C ALA A 628 -24.18 -44.60 1.07
N ALA A 629 -23.16 -44.45 1.92
CA ALA A 629 -22.68 -45.46 2.88
C ALA A 629 -23.06 -45.06 4.31
#